data_AF-A0A961I6M5-F1
#
_entry.id   AF-A0A961I6M5-F1
#
_cell.length_a   1.000
_cell.length_b   1.000
_cell.length_c   1.000
_cell.angle_alpha   90.00
_cell.angle_beta   90.00
_cell.angle_gamma   90.00
#
_symmetry.space_group_name_H-M   'P 1'
#
loop_
_entity.id
_entity.type
_entity.pdbx_description
1 polymer ?
#
loop_
_entity_poly.entity_id
_entity_poly.type
_entity_poly.pdbx_seq_one_letter_code
_entity_poly.pdbx_strand_id
1 'polypeptide(L)'
;MTLLKREEFLYAFIPGVVVHQIMWWTRVSILHWRCINDCGSLSWFDFPLGIFYLAMSDGFVMVVSFFLGAFLWGVYSVLCIRFLKYAYYTYMTGTDGR
;
A
#
# COMPACT_ATOMS: atom_id res chain seq x y z
N MET A 1 -10.28 21.86 -3.63
CA MET A 1 -9.26 21.23 -2.75
C MET A 1 -8.96 19.86 -3.34
N THR A 2 -7.83 19.69 -4.03
CA THR A 2 -7.42 18.35 -4.49
C THR A 2 -6.97 17.55 -3.28
N LEU A 3 -7.46 16.32 -3.14
CA LEU A 3 -7.19 15.44 -2.00
C LEU A 3 -5.69 15.11 -1.86
N LEU A 4 -4.95 15.19 -2.97
CA LEU A 4 -3.49 15.05 -3.06
C LEU A 4 -2.88 16.22 -3.85
N LYS A 5 -1.68 16.67 -3.47
CA LYS A 5 -0.88 17.55 -4.32
C LYS A 5 -0.28 16.72 -5.48
N ARG A 6 -0.06 17.35 -6.65
CA ARG A 6 0.54 16.68 -7.82
C ARG A 6 1.85 15.98 -7.50
N GLU A 7 2.70 16.61 -6.70
CA GLU A 7 3.99 16.04 -6.28
C GLU A 7 3.82 14.80 -5.41
N GLU A 8 2.86 14.82 -4.46
CA GLU A 8 2.55 13.66 -3.63
C GLU A 8 1.98 12.52 -4.46
N PHE A 9 1.23 12.84 -5.52
CA PHE A 9 0.67 11.84 -6.41
C PHE A 9 1.78 11.13 -7.20
N LEU A 10 2.67 11.91 -7.83
CA LEU A 10 3.72 11.38 -8.69
C LEU A 10 4.85 10.70 -7.91
N TYR A 11 5.26 11.27 -6.77
CA TYR A 11 6.45 10.82 -6.04
C TYR A 11 6.16 9.97 -4.80
N ALA A 12 4.91 9.88 -4.35
CA ALA A 12 4.53 9.02 -3.23
C ALA A 12 3.47 7.98 -3.63
N PHE A 13 2.32 8.42 -4.15
CA PHE A 13 1.20 7.53 -4.44
C PHE A 13 1.53 6.50 -5.53
N ILE A 14 2.02 6.95 -6.70
CA ILE A 14 2.36 6.04 -7.81
C ILE A 14 3.43 5.01 -7.41
N PRO A 15 4.57 5.41 -6.78
CA PRO A 15 5.53 4.43 -6.28
C PRO A 15 4.93 3.40 -5.33
N GLY A 16 4.03 3.82 -4.42
CA GLY A 16 3.32 2.90 -3.52
C GLY A 16 2.50 1.87 -4.28
N VAL A 17 1.71 2.31 -5.27
CA VAL A 17 0.95 1.43 -6.17
C VAL A 17 1.88 0.44 -6.89
N VAL A 18 2.99 0.91 -7.45
CA VAL A 18 3.94 0.05 -8.19
C VAL A 18 4.55 -1.01 -7.30
N VAL A 19 4.98 -0.63 -6.08
CA VAL A 19 5.54 -1.58 -5.12
C VAL A 19 4.53 -2.66 -4.76
N HIS A 20 3.26 -2.28 -4.54
CA HIS A 20 2.19 -3.25 -4.29
C HIS A 20 2.01 -4.21 -5.47
N GLN A 21 1.96 -3.71 -6.71
CA GLN A 21 1.75 -4.57 -7.87
C GLN A 21 2.88 -5.58 -8.09
N ILE A 22 4.12 -5.17 -7.84
CA ILE A 22 5.28 -6.09 -7.86
C ILE A 22 5.11 -7.17 -6.77
N MET A 23 4.72 -6.77 -5.57
CA MET A 23 4.49 -7.70 -4.45
C MET A 23 3.30 -8.63 -4.67
N TRP A 24 2.25 -8.17 -5.35
CA TRP A 24 1.10 -8.99 -5.70
C TRP A 24 1.46 -10.04 -6.76
N TRP A 25 2.21 -9.64 -7.79
CA TRP A 25 2.66 -10.55 -8.87
C TRP A 25 3.51 -11.72 -8.37
N THR A 26 4.30 -11.50 -7.32
CA THR A 26 5.12 -12.58 -6.72
C THR A 26 4.31 -13.60 -5.92
N ARG A 27 3.01 -13.37 -5.71
CA ARG A 27 2.13 -14.20 -4.87
C ARG A 27 0.97 -14.83 -5.61
N VAL A 28 0.71 -14.41 -6.84
CA VAL A 28 -0.46 -14.82 -7.62
C VAL A 28 -0.04 -15.48 -8.91
N SER A 29 -0.63 -16.64 -9.21
CA SER A 29 -0.54 -17.28 -10.51
C SER A 29 -1.74 -16.88 -11.36
N ILE A 30 -1.53 -15.92 -12.26
CA ILE A 30 -2.59 -15.42 -13.17
C ILE A 30 -3.09 -16.54 -14.09
N LEU A 31 -2.19 -17.42 -14.55
CA LEU A 31 -2.53 -18.52 -15.46
C LEU A 31 -3.47 -19.56 -14.82
N HIS A 32 -3.34 -19.78 -13.51
CA HIS A 32 -4.11 -20.79 -12.78
C HIS A 32 -5.17 -20.18 -11.86
N TRP A 33 -5.36 -18.86 -11.91
CA TRP A 33 -6.32 -18.10 -11.11
C TRP A 33 -6.31 -18.45 -9.61
N ARG A 34 -5.09 -18.61 -9.06
CA ARG A 34 -4.86 -19.01 -7.66
C ARG A 34 -3.65 -18.30 -7.08
N CYS A 35 -3.57 -18.22 -5.76
CA CYS A 35 -2.34 -17.83 -5.08
C CYS A 35 -1.28 -18.94 -5.17
N ILE A 36 -0.01 -18.55 -5.22
CA ILE A 36 1.13 -19.48 -5.34
C ILE A 36 1.30 -20.30 -4.05
N ASN A 37 1.10 -19.66 -2.89
CA ASN A 37 1.18 -20.30 -1.58
C ASN A 37 -0.17 -20.21 -0.85
N ASP A 38 -0.48 -19.05 -0.27
CA ASP A 38 -1.71 -18.78 0.47
C ASP A 38 -2.20 -17.34 0.20
N CYS A 39 -3.49 -17.20 -0.11
CA CYS A 39 -4.12 -15.89 -0.31
C CYS A 39 -4.30 -15.10 1.01
N GLY A 40 -4.19 -15.77 2.17
CA GLY A 40 -4.10 -15.10 3.46
C GLY A 40 -2.93 -14.12 3.55
N SER A 41 -1.83 -14.39 2.85
CA SER A 41 -0.68 -13.47 2.80
C SER A 41 -1.02 -12.13 2.12
N LEU A 42 -1.82 -12.12 1.05
CA LEU A 42 -2.27 -10.87 0.39
C LEU A 42 -3.11 -10.01 1.35
N SER A 43 -3.97 -10.67 2.12
CA SER A 43 -4.83 -10.03 3.13
C SER A 43 -4.01 -9.33 4.23
N TRP A 44 -2.87 -9.89 4.61
CA TRP A 44 -1.97 -9.27 5.59
C TRP A 44 -1.28 -8.00 5.04
N PHE A 45 -0.82 -8.03 3.80
CA PHE A 45 -0.15 -6.88 3.18
C PHE A 45 -1.09 -5.71 2.88
N ASP A 46 -2.39 -5.99 2.79
CA ASP A 46 -3.43 -4.98 2.58
C ASP A 46 -4.14 -4.57 3.90
N PHE A 47 -3.58 -4.93 5.05
CA PHE A 47 -4.11 -4.54 6.37
C PHE A 47 -4.26 -3.00 6.49
N PRO A 48 -5.33 -2.47 7.13
CA PRO A 48 -6.38 -3.20 7.86
C PRO A 48 -7.52 -3.72 6.99
N LEU A 49 -7.71 -3.20 5.78
CA LEU A 49 -8.85 -3.58 4.96
C LEU A 49 -8.72 -5.01 4.40
N GLY A 50 -7.50 -5.56 4.36
CA GLY A 50 -7.29 -6.93 3.94
C GLY A 50 -7.98 -7.99 4.82
N ILE A 51 -8.38 -7.67 6.05
CA ILE A 51 -9.16 -8.59 6.89
C ILE A 51 -10.51 -8.95 6.27
N PHE A 52 -11.11 -8.04 5.49
CA PHE A 52 -12.37 -8.28 4.79
C PHE A 52 -12.22 -9.33 3.68
N TYR A 53 -11.00 -9.60 3.23
CA TYR A 53 -10.74 -10.50 2.12
C TYR A 53 -10.73 -11.96 2.58
N LEU A 54 -10.44 -12.22 3.86
CA LEU A 54 -10.38 -13.57 4.43
C LEU A 54 -11.71 -14.34 4.33
N ALA A 55 -12.83 -13.63 4.19
CA ALA A 55 -14.16 -14.23 4.01
C ALA A 55 -14.52 -14.49 2.53
N MET A 56 -13.66 -14.10 1.58
CA MET A 56 -13.91 -14.17 0.14
C MET A 56 -13.20 -15.38 -0.48
N SER A 57 -13.65 -15.81 -1.66
CA SER A 57 -12.95 -16.86 -2.42
C SER A 57 -11.62 -16.35 -2.97
N ASP A 58 -10.64 -17.25 -3.14
CA ASP A 58 -9.27 -16.90 -3.56
C ASP A 58 -9.20 -15.99 -4.79
N GLY A 59 -9.96 -16.29 -5.83
CA GLY A 59 -10.01 -15.47 -7.04
C GLY A 59 -10.55 -14.05 -6.77
N PHE A 60 -11.48 -13.91 -5.83
CA PHE A 60 -12.02 -12.62 -5.44
C PHE A 60 -11.03 -11.84 -4.56
N VAL A 61 -10.33 -12.53 -3.64
CA VAL A 61 -9.22 -11.95 -2.87
C VAL A 61 -8.15 -11.39 -3.81
N MET A 62 -7.78 -12.13 -4.85
CA MET A 62 -6.81 -11.69 -5.85
C MET A 62 -7.23 -10.38 -6.52
N VAL A 63 -8.47 -10.29 -6.99
CA VAL A 63 -8.99 -9.10 -7.70
C VAL A 63 -9.14 -7.90 -6.76
N VAL A 64 -9.71 -8.11 -5.58
CA VAL A 64 -9.89 -7.04 -4.60
C VAL A 64 -8.54 -6.53 -4.10
N SER A 65 -7.60 -7.43 -3.79
CA SER A 65 -6.23 -7.06 -3.42
C SER A 65 -5.55 -6.28 -4.54
N PHE A 66 -5.71 -6.68 -5.80
CA PHE A 66 -5.11 -5.99 -6.94
C PHE A 66 -5.52 -4.51 -7.04
N PHE A 67 -6.80 -4.19 -6.83
CA PHE A 67 -7.29 -2.81 -6.94
C PHE A 67 -7.24 -2.05 -5.61
N LEU A 68 -7.84 -2.62 -4.57
CA LEU A 68 -7.96 -1.97 -3.27
C LEU A 68 -6.61 -1.96 -2.53
N GLY A 69 -5.85 -3.05 -2.58
CA GLY A 69 -4.49 -3.11 -2.04
C GLY A 69 -3.57 -2.10 -2.71
N ALA A 70 -3.62 -1.99 -4.04
CA ALA A 70 -2.83 -0.99 -4.77
C ALA A 70 -3.17 0.44 -4.35
N PHE A 71 -4.47 0.76 -4.23
CA PHE A 71 -4.92 2.05 -3.74
C PHE A 71 -4.42 2.33 -2.32
N LEU A 72 -4.56 1.35 -1.41
CA LEU A 72 -4.10 1.47 -0.02
C LEU A 72 -2.61 1.73 0.08
N TRP A 73 -1.79 0.98 -0.67
CA TRP A 73 -0.35 1.17 -0.69
C TRP A 73 0.05 2.53 -1.25
N GLY A 74 -0.66 3.05 -2.25
CA GLY A 74 -0.52 4.43 -2.69
C GLY A 74 -0.79 5.42 -1.56
N VAL A 75 -1.88 5.25 -0.81
CA VAL A 75 -2.21 6.10 0.36
C VAL A 75 -1.15 5.97 1.46
N TYR A 76 -0.69 4.75 1.77
CA TYR A 76 0.31 4.49 2.81
C TYR A 76 1.64 5.14 2.49
N SER A 77 2.09 5.08 1.24
CA SER A 77 3.30 5.77 0.80
C SER A 77 3.21 7.29 1.02
N VAL A 78 2.06 7.91 0.70
CA VAL A 78 1.82 9.34 0.94
C VAL A 78 1.86 9.66 2.44
N LEU A 79 1.17 8.87 3.26
CA LEU A 79 1.15 9.06 4.72
C LEU A 79 2.54 8.88 5.32
N CYS A 80 3.30 7.89 4.86
CA CYS A 80 4.67 7.63 5.29
C CYS A 80 5.58 8.83 4.99
N ILE A 81 5.56 9.36 3.77
CA ILE A 81 6.36 10.54 3.41
C ILE A 81 5.95 11.78 4.23
N ARG A 82 4.65 11.99 4.46
CA ARG A 82 4.17 13.10 5.30
C ARG A 82 4.64 12.95 6.74
N PHE A 83 4.57 11.75 7.30
CA PHE A 83 5.05 11.44 8.64
C PHE A 83 6.57 11.66 8.76
N LEU A 84 7.35 11.15 7.81
CA LEU A 84 8.81 11.34 7.79
C LEU A 84 9.20 12.81 7.70
N LYS A 85 8.52 13.60 6.86
CA LYS A 85 8.72 15.05 6.80
C LYS A 85 8.44 15.71 8.14
N TYR A 86 7.30 15.38 8.76
CA TYR A 86 6.93 15.91 10.08
C TYR A 86 7.97 15.56 11.14
N ALA A 87 8.36 14.28 11.26
CA ALA A 87 9.37 13.81 12.20
C ALA A 87 10.73 14.50 11.99
N TYR A 88 11.15 14.67 10.73
CA TYR A 88 12.39 15.38 10.39
C TYR A 88 12.35 16.85 10.83
N TYR A 89 11.26 17.56 10.55
CA TYR A 89 11.11 18.95 11.01
C TYR A 89 11.14 19.05 12.53
N THR A 90 10.41 18.19 13.24
CA THR A 90 10.41 18.18 14.71
C THR A 90 11.82 17.93 15.27
N TYR A 91 12.56 16.99 14.69
CA TYR A 91 13.93 16.69 15.09
C TYR A 91 14.86 17.91 14.93
N MET A 92 14.84 18.55 13.75
CA MET A 92 15.68 19.72 13.47
C MET A 92 15.34 20.93 14.35
N THR A 93 14.05 21.19 14.61
CA THR A 93 13.64 22.29 15.48
C THR A 93 13.90 22.01 16.97
N GLY A 94 13.97 20.74 17.37
CA GLY A 94 14.30 20.34 18.73
C GLY A 94 15.80 20.46 19.05
N THR A 95 16.66 20.50 18.03
CA THR A 95 18.12 20.66 18.19
C THR A 95 18.59 22.13 18.20
N ASP A 96 17.80 23.08 17.69
CA ASP A 96 18.15 24.51 17.67
C ASP A 96 17.91 25.23 19.02
N GLY A 97 17.35 24.55 20.01
CA GLY A 97 17.03 25.10 21.33
C GLY A 97 17.91 24.59 22.49
N ARG A 98 19.03 23.91 22.20
CA ARG A 98 20.03 23.48 23.19
C ARG A 98 21.39 24.12 22.94
#